data_AF-A0A382TE27-F1
#
_entry.id   AF-A0A382TE27-F1
#
_cell.length_a   1.000
_cell.length_b   1.000
_cell.length_c   1.000
_cell.angle_alpha   90.00
_cell.angle_beta   90.00
_cell.angle_gamma   90.00
#
_symmetry.space_group_name_H-M   'P 1'
#
loop_
_entity.id
_entity.type
_entity.pdbx_description
1 polymer ?
#
loop_
_entity_poly.entity_id
_entity_poly.type
_entity_poly.pdbx_seq_one_letter_code
_entity_poly.pdbx_strand_id
1 'polypeptide(L)'
;GSVTIDNTHPSISSVEADWGAYLNAAEDNSDGTITVVTSGAEDGEVVTITGMGFTDTCTIGSNTCAATILAADLQGLSSGTTYTITVNVDDTAGNAATADTGDTFVYDNINPSIGISAVATDGYVNDDEDESFTITGFSVGAVGQDVSVTYGGVTDVDTITVASDGTWTATFCDDEDCSGISDALIAVTATVDDAAGNSPTNDASTNAWQDTSDPTTTVTINTISSDSGSSSTDWITKTAAGNVDADLSAALLAGTSSRTVETLEVSVDAGSTWATVASGDISGTDVTEGVTLGAGTSSVKF
;
A
#
# COMPACT_ATOMS: atom_id res chain seq x y z
N GLY A 1 47.02 -3.67 -64.39
CA GLY A 1 45.90 -3.70 -63.43
C GLY A 1 46.36 -3.01 -62.17
N SER A 2 45.50 -2.20 -61.57
CA SER A 2 45.72 -1.69 -60.21
C SER A 2 44.98 -2.59 -59.23
N VAL A 3 45.59 -2.84 -58.08
CA VAL A 3 44.95 -3.45 -56.91
C VAL A 3 44.77 -2.33 -55.89
N THR A 4 43.57 -2.19 -55.34
CA THR A 4 43.28 -1.30 -54.21
C THR A 4 43.33 -2.11 -52.93
N ILE A 5 43.91 -1.54 -51.88
CA ILE A 5 43.95 -2.11 -50.53
C ILE A 5 43.04 -1.23 -49.68
N ASP A 6 42.12 -1.86 -48.96
CA ASP A 6 41.31 -1.20 -47.94
C ASP A 6 41.72 -1.70 -46.56
N ASN A 7 42.11 -0.76 -45.70
CA ASN A 7 42.49 -1.00 -44.30
C ASN A 7 41.64 -0.14 -43.35
N THR A 8 40.52 0.39 -43.83
CA THR A 8 39.62 1.21 -43.02
C THR A 8 38.69 0.27 -42.28
N HIS A 9 38.69 0.30 -40.94
CA HIS A 9 37.76 -0.52 -40.18
C HIS A 9 36.41 0.19 -40.04
N PRO A 10 35.28 -0.52 -40.17
CA PRO A 10 33.99 0.01 -39.79
C PRO A 10 33.90 0.18 -38.27
N SER A 11 32.87 0.89 -37.80
CA SER A 11 32.56 1.03 -36.37
C SER A 11 31.07 0.84 -36.10
N ILE A 12 30.74 0.28 -34.94
CA ILE A 12 29.39 0.27 -34.38
C ILE A 12 29.23 1.55 -33.56
N SER A 13 28.22 2.34 -33.89
CA SER A 13 27.99 3.67 -33.29
C SER A 13 26.94 3.62 -32.18
N SER A 14 25.96 2.72 -32.28
CA SER A 14 24.98 2.44 -31.23
C SER A 14 24.32 1.08 -31.43
N VAL A 15 23.92 0.48 -30.31
CA VAL A 15 23.03 -0.67 -30.25
C VAL A 15 21.90 -0.31 -29.29
N GLU A 16 20.65 -0.42 -29.75
CA GLU A 16 19.48 -0.04 -28.95
C GLU A 16 18.42 -1.12 -29.06
N ALA A 17 18.04 -1.68 -27.91
CA ALA A 17 16.91 -2.57 -27.79
C ALA A 17 15.65 -1.76 -27.46
N ASP A 18 14.52 -2.07 -28.10
CA ASP A 18 13.26 -1.34 -27.92
C ASP A 18 12.63 -1.52 -26.52
N TRP A 19 13.02 -2.55 -25.77
CA TRP A 19 12.70 -2.73 -24.36
C TRP A 19 13.60 -1.92 -23.40
N GLY A 20 14.72 -1.37 -23.87
CA GLY A 20 15.61 -0.57 -23.02
C GLY A 20 16.36 -1.39 -21.95
N ALA A 21 16.44 -0.86 -20.73
CA ALA A 21 17.29 -1.42 -19.67
C ALA A 21 16.71 -2.67 -18.98
N TYR A 22 15.39 -2.85 -19.05
CA TYR A 22 14.68 -4.00 -18.52
C TYR A 22 13.80 -4.57 -19.62
N LEU A 23 13.73 -5.89 -19.71
CA LEU A 23 12.72 -6.56 -20.52
C LEU A 23 11.69 -7.15 -19.57
N ASN A 24 10.46 -6.65 -19.60
CA ASN A 24 9.41 -7.01 -18.65
C ASN A 24 8.44 -8.08 -19.19
N ALA A 25 7.54 -8.54 -18.32
CA ALA A 25 6.56 -9.59 -18.65
C ALA A 25 5.55 -9.17 -19.73
N ALA A 26 5.33 -7.88 -19.96
CA ALA A 26 4.41 -7.40 -20.99
C ALA A 26 5.13 -7.33 -22.35
N GLU A 27 6.35 -6.81 -22.35
CA GLU A 27 7.21 -6.65 -23.52
C GLU A 27 7.60 -7.99 -24.14
N ASP A 28 7.89 -9.01 -23.32
CA ASP A 28 8.29 -10.34 -23.80
C ASP A 28 7.19 -11.12 -24.55
N ASN A 29 5.93 -10.63 -24.52
CA ASN A 29 4.81 -11.23 -25.26
C ASN A 29 4.79 -10.85 -26.75
N SER A 30 5.70 -9.98 -27.17
CA SER A 30 5.84 -9.54 -28.56
C SER A 30 7.27 -9.72 -29.04
N ASP A 31 7.44 -9.79 -30.36
CA ASP A 31 8.78 -9.74 -30.94
C ASP A 31 9.40 -8.37 -30.63
N GLY A 32 10.62 -8.38 -30.11
CA GLY A 32 11.40 -7.18 -29.84
C GLY A 32 12.30 -6.81 -31.01
N THR A 33 12.95 -5.66 -30.91
CA THR A 33 13.82 -5.13 -31.97
C THR A 33 15.14 -4.62 -31.39
N ILE A 34 16.24 -5.07 -31.99
CA ILE A 34 17.56 -4.48 -31.76
C ILE A 34 17.95 -3.67 -32.99
N THR A 35 18.11 -2.36 -32.81
CA THR A 35 18.56 -1.43 -33.84
C THR A 35 20.06 -1.20 -33.69
N VAL A 36 20.80 -1.35 -34.79
CA VAL A 36 22.24 -1.11 -34.85
C VAL A 36 22.52 0.02 -35.83
N VAL A 37 23.34 0.97 -35.42
CA VAL A 37 23.86 2.04 -36.28
C VAL A 37 25.36 1.82 -36.47
N THR A 38 25.81 1.87 -37.72
CA THR A 38 27.20 1.65 -38.09
C THR A 38 27.80 2.86 -38.79
N SER A 39 29.11 2.88 -38.94
CA SER A 39 29.82 3.83 -39.79
C SER A 39 30.93 3.11 -40.52
N GLY A 40 31.07 3.35 -41.82
CA GLY A 40 32.11 2.73 -42.65
C GLY A 40 31.83 1.29 -43.07
N ALA A 41 30.75 0.65 -42.58
CA ALA A 41 30.25 -0.61 -43.13
C ALA A 41 29.27 -0.30 -44.28
N GLU A 42 29.44 -0.96 -45.42
CA GLU A 42 28.62 -0.72 -46.60
C GLU A 42 27.19 -1.28 -46.50
N ASP A 43 26.28 -0.73 -47.31
CA ASP A 43 24.94 -1.27 -47.49
C ASP A 43 25.02 -2.70 -48.03
N GLY A 44 24.29 -3.62 -47.40
CA GLY A 44 24.30 -5.04 -47.71
C GLY A 44 25.16 -5.89 -46.77
N GLU A 45 26.01 -5.29 -45.95
CA GLU A 45 26.78 -6.02 -44.94
C GLU A 45 25.87 -6.57 -43.83
N VAL A 46 26.28 -7.72 -43.26
CA VAL A 46 25.48 -8.47 -42.28
C VAL A 46 26.02 -8.20 -40.88
N VAL A 47 25.18 -7.60 -40.05
CA VAL A 47 25.42 -7.47 -38.61
C VAL A 47 25.02 -8.77 -37.94
N THR A 48 25.88 -9.27 -37.05
CA THR A 48 25.62 -10.44 -36.21
C THR A 48 25.42 -10.00 -34.76
N ILE A 49 24.32 -10.44 -34.14
CA ILE A 49 23.92 -10.11 -32.77
C ILE A 49 23.91 -11.41 -31.94
N THR A 50 24.59 -11.38 -30.79
CA THR A 50 24.76 -12.54 -29.90
C THR A 50 24.73 -12.10 -28.43
N GLY A 51 24.97 -13.03 -27.50
CA GLY A 51 25.13 -12.75 -26.06
C GLY A 51 23.89 -13.04 -25.20
N MET A 52 22.73 -13.23 -25.84
CA MET A 52 21.47 -13.62 -25.19
C MET A 52 21.22 -15.14 -25.18
N GLY A 53 22.17 -15.95 -25.67
CA GLY A 53 22.01 -17.41 -25.81
C GLY A 53 21.46 -17.87 -27.16
N PHE A 54 21.08 -16.94 -28.02
CA PHE A 54 20.74 -17.14 -29.43
C PHE A 54 21.59 -16.21 -30.33
N THR A 55 21.40 -16.31 -31.65
CA THR A 55 22.13 -15.52 -32.65
C THR A 55 21.16 -15.01 -33.68
N ASP A 56 21.15 -13.69 -33.88
CA ASP A 56 20.33 -13.00 -34.86
C ASP A 56 21.18 -12.15 -35.79
N THR A 57 20.58 -11.74 -36.91
CA THR A 57 21.26 -10.93 -37.92
C THR A 57 20.35 -9.87 -38.51
N CYS A 58 20.94 -8.74 -38.90
CA CYS A 58 20.27 -7.78 -39.76
C CYS A 58 21.21 -7.28 -40.86
N THR A 59 20.65 -6.74 -41.94
CA THR A 59 21.42 -6.26 -43.10
C THR A 59 21.41 -4.74 -43.13
N ILE A 60 22.59 -4.14 -43.26
CA ILE A 60 22.76 -2.68 -43.26
C ILE A 60 22.11 -2.06 -44.49
N GLY A 61 21.31 -1.02 -44.25
CA GLY A 61 20.82 -0.10 -45.27
C GLY A 61 20.87 1.33 -44.73
N SER A 62 21.55 2.23 -45.45
CA SER A 62 21.77 3.61 -45.02
C SER A 62 22.40 3.71 -43.62
N ASN A 63 23.46 2.94 -43.37
CA ASN A 63 24.21 2.87 -42.09
C ASN A 63 23.43 2.34 -40.88
N THR A 64 22.27 1.70 -41.07
CA THR A 64 21.50 1.11 -39.96
C THR A 64 20.90 -0.23 -40.35
N CYS A 65 20.66 -1.08 -39.37
CA CYS A 65 19.78 -2.23 -39.53
C CYS A 65 19.02 -2.53 -38.24
N ALA A 66 17.94 -3.29 -38.36
CA ALA A 66 17.12 -3.74 -37.24
C ALA A 66 16.96 -5.26 -37.32
N ALA A 67 17.27 -5.95 -36.24
CA ALA A 67 17.00 -7.38 -36.08
C ALA A 67 15.75 -7.56 -35.25
N THR A 68 14.82 -8.39 -35.74
CA THR A 68 13.66 -8.83 -34.98
C THR A 68 14.08 -10.00 -34.10
N ILE A 69 13.87 -9.87 -32.79
CA ILE A 69 14.12 -10.90 -31.80
C ILE A 69 12.76 -11.51 -31.45
N LEU A 70 12.59 -12.80 -31.70
CA LEU A 70 11.28 -13.44 -31.52
C LEU A 70 10.87 -13.46 -30.06
N ALA A 71 9.57 -13.28 -29.80
CA ALA A 71 8.99 -13.41 -28.46
C ALA A 71 9.39 -14.73 -27.78
N ALA A 72 9.44 -15.83 -28.55
CA ALA A 72 9.83 -17.15 -28.03
C ALA A 72 11.29 -17.21 -27.55
N ASP A 73 12.19 -16.46 -28.19
CA ASP A 73 13.60 -16.39 -27.79
C ASP A 73 13.75 -15.52 -26.53
N LEU A 74 13.02 -14.40 -26.47
CA LEU A 74 12.93 -13.53 -25.28
C LEU A 74 12.36 -14.28 -24.06
N GLN A 75 11.26 -15.00 -24.24
CA GLN A 75 10.64 -15.84 -23.19
C GLN A 75 11.49 -17.07 -22.82
N GLY A 76 12.51 -17.39 -23.61
CA GLY A 76 13.50 -18.43 -23.32
C GLY A 76 14.60 -17.97 -22.35
N LEU A 77 14.67 -16.68 -22.05
CA LEU A 77 15.63 -16.11 -21.11
C LEU A 77 15.28 -16.48 -19.65
N SER A 78 16.25 -16.33 -18.77
CA SER A 78 16.11 -16.60 -17.33
C SER A 78 15.88 -15.30 -16.59
N SER A 79 14.70 -15.15 -15.99
CA SER A 79 14.32 -13.95 -15.24
C SER A 79 15.29 -13.64 -14.09
N GLY A 80 15.49 -12.36 -13.80
CA GLY A 80 16.48 -11.84 -12.85
C GLY A 80 17.93 -11.86 -13.35
N THR A 81 18.16 -12.18 -14.64
CA THR A 81 19.50 -12.27 -15.23
C THR A 81 19.82 -11.03 -16.06
N THR A 82 21.03 -10.49 -15.89
CA THR A 82 21.59 -9.49 -16.81
C THR A 82 22.16 -10.17 -18.05
N TYR A 83 21.68 -9.74 -19.21
CA TYR A 83 22.16 -10.16 -20.52
C TYR A 83 23.00 -9.05 -21.15
N THR A 84 24.02 -9.45 -21.91
CA THR A 84 24.85 -8.53 -22.71
C THR A 84 24.54 -8.74 -24.18
N ILE A 85 24.21 -7.68 -24.89
CA ILE A 85 24.04 -7.68 -26.34
C ILE A 85 25.43 -7.51 -26.94
N THR A 86 25.87 -8.47 -27.76
CA THR A 86 27.15 -8.41 -28.46
C THR A 86 26.92 -8.28 -29.95
N VAL A 87 27.47 -7.23 -30.55
CA VAL A 87 27.26 -6.91 -31.97
C VAL A 87 28.58 -6.90 -32.71
N ASN A 88 28.61 -7.54 -33.88
CA ASN A 88 29.77 -7.54 -34.78
C ASN A 88 29.36 -7.31 -36.23
N VAL A 89 30.23 -6.66 -37.00
CA VAL A 89 30.08 -6.46 -38.44
C VAL A 89 31.45 -6.33 -39.10
N ASP A 90 31.56 -6.81 -40.34
CA ASP A 90 32.72 -6.63 -41.22
C ASP A 90 32.33 -5.70 -42.38
N ASP A 91 33.28 -4.98 -42.97
CA ASP A 91 33.08 -4.25 -44.23
C ASP A 91 33.20 -5.18 -45.45
N THR A 92 32.92 -4.66 -46.65
CA THR A 92 33.02 -5.45 -47.90
C THR A 92 34.44 -5.99 -48.15
N ALA A 93 35.48 -5.33 -47.64
CA ALA A 93 36.87 -5.75 -47.77
C ALA A 93 37.29 -6.81 -46.73
N GLY A 94 36.43 -7.09 -45.74
CA GLY A 94 36.66 -8.02 -44.64
C GLY A 94 37.37 -7.44 -43.42
N ASN A 95 37.42 -6.11 -43.27
CA ASN A 95 37.90 -5.48 -42.05
C ASN A 95 36.80 -5.51 -40.99
N ALA A 96 37.08 -6.11 -39.84
CA ALA A 96 36.13 -6.20 -38.73
C ALA A 96 36.01 -4.90 -37.94
N ALA A 97 34.79 -4.54 -37.54
CA ALA A 97 34.59 -3.54 -36.50
C ALA A 97 35.17 -4.01 -35.16
N THR A 98 35.42 -3.07 -34.24
CA THR A 98 35.51 -3.46 -32.82
C THR A 98 34.11 -3.86 -32.37
N ALA A 99 33.96 -5.09 -31.89
CA ALA A 99 32.67 -5.59 -31.42
C ALA A 99 32.12 -4.70 -30.30
N ASP A 100 30.83 -4.40 -30.35
CA ASP A 100 30.12 -3.82 -29.23
C ASP A 100 29.81 -4.93 -28.21
N THR A 101 30.18 -4.70 -26.96
CA THR A 101 29.89 -5.60 -25.82
C THR A 101 29.46 -4.80 -24.59
N GLY A 102 29.02 -3.56 -24.78
CA GLY A 102 28.72 -2.63 -23.69
C GLY A 102 27.26 -2.64 -23.27
N ASP A 103 26.36 -2.93 -24.20
CA ASP A 103 24.92 -2.83 -23.96
C ASP A 103 24.38 -4.04 -23.20
N THR A 104 23.69 -3.75 -22.10
CA THR A 104 23.13 -4.76 -21.20
C THR A 104 21.70 -4.43 -20.82
N PHE A 105 20.90 -5.46 -20.59
CA PHE A 105 19.56 -5.34 -20.02
C PHE A 105 19.33 -6.44 -18.98
N VAL A 106 18.36 -6.25 -18.09
CA VAL A 106 17.89 -7.30 -17.17
C VAL A 106 16.58 -7.84 -17.70
N TYR A 107 16.48 -9.15 -17.86
CA TYR A 107 15.18 -9.78 -18.11
C TYR A 107 14.48 -9.99 -16.76
N ASP A 108 13.29 -9.42 -16.58
CA ASP A 108 12.49 -9.57 -15.38
C ASP A 108 11.01 -9.71 -15.73
N ASN A 109 10.53 -10.96 -15.77
CA ASN A 109 9.12 -11.27 -16.01
C ASN A 109 8.35 -11.63 -14.72
N ILE A 110 8.88 -11.30 -13.54
CA ILE A 110 8.28 -11.70 -12.27
C ILE A 110 7.56 -10.52 -11.63
N ASN A 111 6.23 -10.59 -11.63
CA ASN A 111 5.42 -9.60 -10.93
C ASN A 111 5.81 -9.49 -9.44
N PRO A 112 5.83 -8.27 -8.87
CA PRO A 112 5.98 -8.08 -7.45
C PRO A 112 4.73 -8.57 -6.69
N SER A 113 4.85 -8.64 -5.37
CA SER A 113 3.70 -8.80 -4.47
C SER A 113 3.66 -7.66 -3.45
N ILE A 114 2.47 -7.32 -2.99
CA ILE A 114 2.24 -6.27 -1.99
C ILE A 114 1.17 -6.71 -1.00
N GLY A 115 1.29 -6.26 0.26
CA GLY A 115 0.34 -6.52 1.33
C GLY A 115 0.22 -5.35 2.30
N ILE A 116 -0.98 -5.14 2.84
CA ILE A 116 -1.26 -4.18 3.91
C ILE A 116 -1.22 -4.94 5.25
N SER A 117 -0.44 -4.43 6.21
CA SER A 117 -0.24 -5.04 7.53
C SER A 117 -1.16 -4.44 8.59
N ALA A 118 -1.27 -3.11 8.64
CA ALA A 118 -2.13 -2.40 9.59
C ALA A 118 -2.61 -1.07 9.02
N VAL A 119 -3.80 -0.64 9.48
CA VAL A 119 -4.37 0.69 9.25
C VAL A 119 -4.57 1.29 10.63
N ALA A 120 -4.00 2.47 10.88
CA ALA A 120 -3.81 3.00 12.23
C ALA A 120 -3.16 1.95 13.16
N THR A 121 -3.43 2.03 14.46
CA THR A 121 -2.87 1.05 15.42
C THR A 121 -3.67 -0.25 15.48
N ASP A 122 -4.97 -0.19 15.17
CA ASP A 122 -5.89 -1.29 15.46
C ASP A 122 -7.01 -1.49 14.43
N GLY A 123 -6.89 -0.86 13.25
CA GLY A 123 -7.88 -0.94 12.17
C GLY A 123 -9.07 0.00 12.31
N TYR A 124 -9.03 0.93 13.28
CA TYR A 124 -10.03 1.97 13.44
C TYR A 124 -9.32 3.32 13.41
N VAL A 125 -9.97 4.30 12.81
CA VAL A 125 -9.55 5.70 12.80
C VAL A 125 -10.61 6.44 13.61
N ASN A 126 -10.23 6.81 14.83
CA ASN A 126 -11.07 7.57 15.74
C ASN A 126 -10.85 9.09 15.59
N ASP A 127 -11.63 9.90 16.32
CA ASP A 127 -11.54 11.38 16.29
C ASP A 127 -10.13 11.92 16.64
N ASP A 128 -9.37 11.26 17.53
CA ASP A 128 -7.99 11.67 17.83
C ASP A 128 -7.00 11.30 16.71
N GLU A 129 -7.34 10.29 15.89
CA GLU A 129 -6.49 9.76 14.83
C GLU A 129 -6.84 10.30 13.43
N ASP A 130 -8.00 10.93 13.24
CA ASP A 130 -8.50 11.31 11.91
C ASP A 130 -7.73 12.44 11.22
N GLU A 131 -6.99 13.23 12.01
CA GLU A 131 -6.09 14.29 11.52
C GLU A 131 -4.71 13.75 11.09
N SER A 132 -4.31 12.55 11.54
CA SER A 132 -3.09 11.88 11.07
C SER A 132 -2.98 10.45 11.60
N PHE A 133 -2.88 9.48 10.70
CA PHE A 133 -2.60 8.08 11.05
C PHE A 133 -1.74 7.39 10.00
N THR A 134 -1.14 6.25 10.35
CA THR A 134 -0.27 5.50 9.44
C THR A 134 -0.95 4.25 8.88
N ILE A 135 -0.64 3.92 7.64
CA ILE A 135 -0.92 2.61 7.02
C ILE A 135 0.41 1.94 6.73
N THR A 136 0.60 0.72 7.22
CA THR A 136 1.86 -0.02 7.06
C THR A 136 1.64 -1.26 6.22
N GLY A 137 2.69 -1.71 5.53
CA GLY A 137 2.65 -2.92 4.75
C GLY A 137 4.01 -3.47 4.36
N PHE A 138 3.99 -4.44 3.46
CA PHE A 138 5.18 -5.06 2.90
C PHE A 138 5.04 -5.31 1.40
N SER A 139 6.18 -5.47 0.72
CA SER A 139 6.28 -5.87 -0.67
C SER A 139 7.49 -6.80 -0.88
N VAL A 140 7.39 -7.68 -1.87
CA VAL A 140 8.47 -8.53 -2.36
C VAL A 140 8.63 -8.29 -3.86
N GLY A 141 9.87 -8.11 -4.31
CA GLY A 141 10.19 -7.85 -5.72
C GLY A 141 10.25 -6.37 -6.11
N ALA A 142 9.86 -5.45 -5.22
CA ALA A 142 9.78 -4.02 -5.53
C ALA A 142 10.58 -3.12 -4.56
N VAL A 143 11.70 -3.61 -4.01
CA VAL A 143 12.56 -2.79 -3.13
C VAL A 143 13.03 -1.53 -3.86
N GLY A 144 12.87 -0.38 -3.21
CA GLY A 144 13.21 0.93 -3.76
C GLY A 144 12.21 1.48 -4.76
N GLN A 145 11.07 0.81 -4.97
CA GLN A 145 9.98 1.30 -5.83
C GLN A 145 8.93 2.03 -5.00
N ASP A 146 8.15 2.87 -5.69
CA ASP A 146 7.12 3.72 -5.10
C ASP A 146 5.80 2.97 -4.98
N VAL A 147 5.21 2.99 -3.78
CA VAL A 147 3.92 2.41 -3.45
C VAL A 147 2.86 3.49 -3.57
N SER A 148 1.76 3.19 -4.26
CA SER A 148 0.56 4.03 -4.23
C SER A 148 -0.45 3.43 -3.27
N VAL A 149 -0.87 4.19 -2.25
CA VAL A 149 -1.84 3.79 -1.24
C VAL A 149 -3.08 4.67 -1.34
N THR A 150 -4.26 4.08 -1.13
CA THR A 150 -5.52 4.84 -1.02
C THR A 150 -6.30 4.46 0.23
N TYR A 151 -6.93 5.45 0.85
CA TYR A 151 -7.83 5.32 1.99
C TYR A 151 -9.15 6.05 1.67
N GLY A 152 -10.26 5.31 1.58
CA GLY A 152 -11.57 5.91 1.29
C GLY A 152 -11.68 6.60 -0.08
N GLY A 153 -10.80 6.24 -1.02
CA GLY A 153 -10.70 6.89 -2.32
C GLY A 153 -9.81 8.12 -2.36
N VAL A 154 -9.23 8.54 -1.23
CA VAL A 154 -8.14 9.53 -1.17
C VAL A 154 -6.84 8.78 -1.44
N THR A 155 -6.03 9.29 -2.36
CA THR A 155 -4.69 8.75 -2.65
C THR A 155 -3.66 9.57 -1.89
N ASP A 156 -2.72 8.87 -1.25
CA ASP A 156 -1.57 9.47 -0.58
C ASP A 156 -0.76 10.32 -1.56
N VAL A 157 -0.37 11.53 -1.16
CA VAL A 157 0.35 12.48 -2.04
C VAL A 157 1.87 12.40 -1.88
N ASP A 158 2.35 11.69 -0.86
CA ASP A 158 3.74 11.53 -0.54
C ASP A 158 4.39 10.39 -1.34
N THR A 159 5.73 10.42 -1.39
CA THR A 159 6.49 9.33 -2.01
C THR A 159 6.75 8.22 -1.00
N ILE A 160 5.96 7.15 -1.07
CA ILE A 160 6.10 5.97 -0.22
C ILE A 160 7.01 4.95 -0.88
N THR A 161 8.22 4.74 -0.37
CA THR A 161 9.16 3.77 -0.96
C THR A 161 9.17 2.45 -0.21
N VAL A 162 9.26 1.33 -0.93
CA VAL A 162 9.56 0.02 -0.32
C VAL A 162 11.00 0.02 0.21
N ALA A 163 11.17 -0.12 1.51
CA ALA A 163 12.45 -0.18 2.19
C ALA A 163 13.24 -1.45 1.84
N SER A 164 14.52 -1.49 2.23
CA SER A 164 15.41 -2.62 1.95
C SER A 164 14.99 -3.96 2.58
N ASP A 165 14.17 -3.91 3.64
CA ASP A 165 13.59 -5.10 4.28
C ASP A 165 12.21 -5.48 3.71
N GLY A 166 11.75 -4.76 2.67
CA GLY A 166 10.47 -4.96 2.02
C GLY A 166 9.31 -4.23 2.69
N THR A 167 9.51 -3.49 3.78
CA THR A 167 8.43 -2.76 4.45
C THR A 167 8.15 -1.41 3.79
N TRP A 168 6.94 -0.89 3.98
CA TRP A 168 6.55 0.46 3.58
C TRP A 168 5.57 1.06 4.60
N THR A 169 5.51 2.38 4.66
CA THR A 169 4.62 3.12 5.56
C THR A 169 4.14 4.39 4.87
N ALA A 170 2.82 4.57 4.87
CA ALA A 170 2.12 5.75 4.40
C ALA A 170 1.56 6.50 5.60
N THR A 171 1.57 7.83 5.57
CA THR A 171 0.93 8.69 6.58
C THR A 171 -0.21 9.38 5.86
N PHE A 172 -1.42 9.29 6.41
CA PHE A 172 -2.62 9.82 5.80
C PHE A 172 -3.20 10.96 6.61
N CYS A 173 -3.86 11.87 5.91
CA CYS A 173 -4.65 12.98 6.44
C CYS A 173 -3.82 14.09 7.10
N ASP A 174 -2.49 13.94 7.19
CA ASP A 174 -1.60 15.00 7.64
C ASP A 174 -1.39 16.08 6.58
N ASP A 175 -1.47 15.72 5.29
CA ASP A 175 -1.46 16.68 4.19
C ASP A 175 -2.52 16.43 3.09
N GLU A 176 -3.14 15.24 3.04
CA GLU A 176 -4.31 15.00 2.20
C GLU A 176 -5.61 15.55 2.80
N ASP A 177 -6.55 15.96 1.93
CA ASP A 177 -7.90 16.31 2.35
C ASP A 177 -8.75 15.04 2.59
N CYS A 178 -8.76 14.56 3.83
CA CYS A 178 -9.60 13.46 4.29
C CYS A 178 -11.00 13.89 4.78
N SER A 179 -11.35 15.18 4.74
CA SER A 179 -12.60 15.70 5.32
C SER A 179 -13.88 15.16 4.67
N GLY A 180 -13.75 14.54 3.49
CA GLY A 180 -14.84 13.86 2.78
C GLY A 180 -15.12 12.43 3.27
N ILE A 181 -14.27 11.88 4.14
CA ILE A 181 -14.41 10.51 4.65
C ILE A 181 -15.32 10.55 5.88
N SER A 182 -16.45 9.86 5.79
CA SER A 182 -17.44 9.78 6.88
C SER A 182 -17.36 8.45 7.60
N ASP A 183 -17.88 8.40 8.83
CA ASP A 183 -17.95 7.18 9.64
C ASP A 183 -18.58 6.01 8.87
N ALA A 184 -17.77 4.97 8.62
CA ALA A 184 -18.12 3.81 7.82
C ALA A 184 -16.99 2.76 7.84
N LEU A 185 -17.25 1.61 7.21
CA LEU A 185 -16.19 0.69 6.82
C LEU A 185 -15.52 1.22 5.54
N ILE A 186 -14.32 1.77 5.70
CA ILE A 186 -13.51 2.38 4.65
C ILE A 186 -12.68 1.33 3.93
N ALA A 187 -12.58 1.45 2.60
CA ALA A 187 -11.71 0.61 1.78
C ALA A 187 -10.29 1.19 1.76
N VAL A 188 -9.31 0.30 1.88
CA VAL A 188 -7.89 0.63 1.78
C VAL A 188 -7.26 -0.23 0.68
N THR A 189 -6.54 0.39 -0.24
CA THR A 189 -5.83 -0.32 -1.31
C THR A 189 -4.38 0.12 -1.39
N ALA A 190 -3.49 -0.77 -1.84
CA ALA A 190 -2.11 -0.43 -2.14
C ALA A 190 -1.59 -1.21 -3.36
N THR A 191 -0.81 -0.54 -4.21
CA THR A 191 -0.17 -1.13 -5.40
C THR A 191 1.27 -0.64 -5.54
N VAL A 192 2.10 -1.41 -6.24
CA VAL A 192 3.53 -1.11 -6.47
C VAL A 192 4.03 -1.85 -7.71
N ASP A 193 4.64 -1.14 -8.65
CA ASP A 193 5.35 -1.76 -9.77
C ASP A 193 6.80 -2.08 -9.38
N ASP A 194 7.39 -3.11 -9.97
CA ASP A 194 8.83 -3.40 -9.80
C ASP A 194 9.72 -2.50 -10.68
N ALA A 195 11.04 -2.69 -10.61
CA ALA A 195 12.00 -1.90 -11.38
C ALA A 195 11.91 -2.11 -12.91
N ALA A 196 11.35 -3.24 -13.36
CA ALA A 196 11.10 -3.53 -14.76
C ALA A 196 9.72 -3.03 -15.24
N GLY A 197 8.89 -2.53 -14.32
CA GLY A 197 7.53 -2.07 -14.60
C GLY A 197 6.50 -3.19 -14.59
N ASN A 198 6.78 -4.35 -13.98
CA ASN A 198 5.74 -5.35 -13.75
C ASN A 198 4.86 -4.94 -12.57
N SER A 199 3.54 -4.99 -12.76
CA SER A 199 2.54 -4.77 -11.72
C SER A 199 2.21 -6.05 -10.96
N PRO A 200 1.72 -5.97 -9.71
CA PRO A 200 1.34 -7.15 -8.96
C PRO A 200 0.13 -7.83 -9.62
N THR A 201 0.00 -9.15 -9.49
CA THR A 201 -1.18 -9.85 -10.04
C THR A 201 -2.48 -9.36 -9.41
N ASN A 202 -2.44 -8.96 -8.13
CA ASN A 202 -3.53 -8.30 -7.45
C ASN A 202 -2.95 -7.21 -6.54
N ASP A 203 -3.60 -6.06 -6.52
CA ASP A 203 -3.34 -5.03 -5.52
C ASP A 203 -3.69 -5.54 -4.12
N ALA A 204 -3.02 -5.01 -3.10
CA ALA A 204 -3.39 -5.26 -1.72
C ALA A 204 -4.70 -4.52 -1.42
N SER A 205 -5.62 -5.17 -0.70
CA SER A 205 -6.83 -4.53 -0.21
C SER A 205 -7.21 -5.03 1.18
N THR A 206 -7.73 -4.11 1.99
CA THR A 206 -8.33 -4.38 3.30
C THR A 206 -9.38 -3.32 3.61
N ASN A 207 -9.96 -3.38 4.81
CA ASN A 207 -10.84 -2.35 5.33
C ASN A 207 -10.40 -1.86 6.70
N ALA A 208 -10.80 -0.65 7.03
CA ALA A 208 -10.71 -0.07 8.36
C ALA A 208 -12.02 0.65 8.71
N TRP A 209 -12.32 0.81 9.98
CA TRP A 209 -13.49 1.57 10.41
C TRP A 209 -13.09 3.03 10.66
N GLN A 210 -13.77 3.97 9.99
CA GLN A 210 -13.77 5.37 10.41
C GLN A 210 -14.89 5.53 11.44
N ASP A 211 -14.58 6.05 12.61
CA ASP A 211 -15.55 6.31 13.69
C ASP A 211 -15.10 7.50 14.54
N THR A 212 -15.47 8.69 14.10
CA THR A 212 -15.12 9.99 14.70
C THR A 212 -16.25 10.55 15.57
N SER A 213 -17.42 9.90 15.55
CA SER A 213 -18.58 10.39 16.27
C SER A 213 -18.53 10.03 17.76
N ASP A 214 -18.47 11.06 18.60
CA ASP A 214 -18.69 10.91 20.03
C ASP A 214 -20.08 10.29 20.35
N PRO A 215 -20.18 9.45 21.39
CA PRO A 215 -21.47 9.02 21.91
C PRO A 215 -22.35 10.21 22.31
N THR A 216 -23.58 10.27 21.81
CA THR A 216 -24.51 11.39 22.08
C THR A 216 -25.56 11.09 23.16
N THR A 217 -25.59 9.85 23.65
CA THR A 217 -26.52 9.43 24.70
C THR A 217 -26.14 10.09 26.02
N THR A 218 -27.08 10.84 26.61
CA THR A 218 -26.90 11.50 27.91
C THR A 218 -27.70 10.80 28.99
N VAL A 219 -27.29 10.95 30.24
CA VAL A 219 -27.90 10.28 31.40
C VAL A 219 -28.39 11.30 32.40
N THR A 220 -29.64 11.16 32.86
CA THR A 220 -30.24 11.98 33.90
C THR A 220 -30.54 11.14 35.12
N ILE A 221 -29.90 11.45 36.25
CA ILE A 221 -30.15 10.75 37.53
C ILE A 221 -31.50 11.22 38.10
N ASN A 222 -32.38 10.26 38.38
CA ASN A 222 -33.71 10.50 38.92
C ASN A 222 -33.73 10.37 40.44
N THR A 223 -33.35 9.19 40.97
CA THR A 223 -33.52 8.85 42.39
C THR A 223 -32.46 7.87 42.91
N ILE A 224 -32.35 7.80 44.25
CA ILE A 224 -31.67 6.72 44.96
C ILE A 224 -32.71 5.94 45.77
N SER A 225 -32.89 4.65 45.49
CA SER A 225 -34.03 3.85 45.98
C SER A 225 -34.08 3.65 47.50
N SER A 226 -32.93 3.78 48.18
CA SER A 226 -32.77 3.51 49.61
C SER A 226 -32.53 4.79 50.43
N ASP A 227 -33.21 5.89 50.11
CA ASP A 227 -33.17 7.11 50.92
C ASP A 227 -33.81 6.87 52.30
N SER A 228 -32.96 6.76 53.33
CA SER A 228 -33.36 6.52 54.73
C SER A 228 -33.19 7.77 55.61
N GLY A 229 -33.04 8.93 54.96
CA GLY A 229 -33.02 10.24 55.59
C GLY A 229 -34.39 10.67 56.13
N SER A 230 -34.46 11.91 56.60
CA SER A 230 -35.73 12.51 57.06
C SER A 230 -36.53 13.17 55.93
N SER A 231 -35.88 13.43 54.78
CA SER A 231 -36.51 13.89 53.55
C SER A 231 -36.38 12.78 52.51
N SER A 232 -37.33 12.68 51.58
CA SER A 232 -37.27 11.73 50.45
C SER A 232 -36.73 12.37 49.18
N THR A 233 -36.18 13.59 49.27
CA THR A 233 -35.77 14.41 48.13
C THR A 233 -34.41 15.08 48.33
N ASP A 234 -33.74 14.84 49.47
CA ASP A 234 -32.42 15.42 49.75
C ASP A 234 -31.26 14.43 49.52
N TRP A 235 -31.60 13.17 49.19
CA TRP A 235 -30.66 12.09 48.87
C TRP A 235 -29.73 11.72 50.03
N ILE A 236 -30.13 12.01 51.28
CA ILE A 236 -29.33 11.70 52.49
C ILE A 236 -29.72 10.33 53.04
N THR A 237 -28.92 9.30 52.76
CA THR A 237 -29.18 7.94 53.27
C THR A 237 -28.21 7.46 54.35
N LYS A 238 -28.69 6.57 55.24
CA LYS A 238 -27.89 5.75 56.17
C LYS A 238 -27.59 4.35 55.63
N THR A 239 -28.20 3.94 54.52
CA THR A 239 -27.99 2.63 53.90
C THR A 239 -26.95 2.77 52.80
N ALA A 240 -25.81 2.06 52.93
CA ALA A 240 -24.73 2.16 51.97
C ALA A 240 -25.06 1.49 50.62
N ALA A 241 -25.81 0.40 50.60
CA ALA A 241 -26.23 -0.28 49.38
C ALA A 241 -27.63 0.20 48.93
N GLY A 242 -27.78 0.52 47.65
CA GLY A 242 -29.06 0.94 47.06
C GLY A 242 -29.00 0.96 45.54
N ASN A 243 -30.08 1.36 44.88
CA ASN A 243 -30.09 1.56 43.43
C ASN A 243 -30.04 3.04 43.09
N VAL A 244 -29.37 3.37 42.00
CA VAL A 244 -29.50 4.65 41.31
C VAL A 244 -30.42 4.42 40.11
N ASP A 245 -31.54 5.13 40.10
CA ASP A 245 -32.43 5.16 38.95
C ASP A 245 -32.09 6.37 38.09
N ALA A 246 -31.96 6.16 36.78
CA ALA A 246 -31.62 7.19 35.81
C ALA A 246 -32.31 6.93 34.46
N ASP A 247 -32.42 7.98 33.64
CA ASP A 247 -32.93 7.89 32.28
C ASP A 247 -31.85 8.25 31.27
N LEU A 248 -31.73 7.45 30.21
CA LEU A 248 -30.96 7.75 29.01
C LEU A 248 -31.78 8.61 28.04
N SER A 249 -31.12 9.51 27.32
CA SER A 249 -31.77 10.28 26.25
C SER A 249 -32.16 9.44 25.03
N ALA A 250 -31.51 8.28 24.84
CA ALA A 250 -31.79 7.29 23.83
C ALA A 250 -31.36 5.89 24.33
N ALA A 251 -31.90 4.83 23.73
CA ALA A 251 -31.43 3.48 24.03
C ALA A 251 -30.00 3.28 23.50
N LEU A 252 -29.14 2.63 24.28
CA LEU A 252 -27.78 2.33 23.87
C LEU A 252 -27.76 1.40 22.64
N LEU A 253 -26.84 1.64 21.73
CA LEU A 253 -26.57 0.78 20.58
C LEU A 253 -26.09 -0.60 21.06
N ALA A 254 -26.92 -1.61 20.77
CA ALA A 254 -26.57 -3.00 21.03
C ALA A 254 -25.56 -3.50 19.99
N GLY A 255 -24.47 -4.07 20.47
CA GLY A 255 -23.42 -4.70 19.64
C GLY A 255 -22.91 -5.99 20.28
N THR A 256 -22.16 -6.76 19.50
CA THR A 256 -21.55 -8.03 19.95
C THR A 256 -20.03 -7.92 20.16
N SER A 257 -19.44 -6.78 19.80
CA SER A 257 -18.02 -6.49 19.96
C SER A 257 -17.86 -5.16 20.69
N SER A 258 -16.78 -5.01 21.46
CA SER A 258 -16.46 -3.75 22.19
C SER A 258 -16.40 -2.50 21.30
N ARG A 259 -16.39 -2.69 19.97
CA ARG A 259 -16.23 -1.65 18.95
C ARG A 259 -17.53 -1.35 18.19
N THR A 260 -18.65 -1.97 18.58
CA THR A 260 -19.98 -1.75 17.99
C THR A 260 -21.09 -1.66 19.04
N VAL A 261 -20.71 -1.68 20.32
CA VAL A 261 -21.64 -1.62 21.46
C VAL A 261 -21.36 -0.35 22.24
N GLU A 262 -22.41 0.39 22.56
CA GLU A 262 -22.32 1.45 23.56
C GLU A 262 -22.42 0.81 24.95
N THR A 263 -21.51 1.19 25.84
CA THR A 263 -21.52 0.77 27.24
C THR A 263 -21.80 1.96 28.13
N LEU A 264 -22.69 1.78 29.09
CA LEU A 264 -22.88 2.73 30.17
C LEU A 264 -21.98 2.36 31.34
N GLU A 265 -21.30 3.35 31.91
CA GLU A 265 -20.51 3.18 33.13
C GLU A 265 -21.11 4.02 34.25
N VAL A 266 -20.89 3.60 35.49
CA VAL A 266 -21.29 4.33 36.69
C VAL A 266 -20.08 4.54 37.60
N SER A 267 -20.00 5.71 38.20
CA SER A 267 -19.01 6.08 39.20
C SER A 267 -19.73 6.55 40.46
N VAL A 268 -19.25 6.18 41.65
CA VAL A 268 -19.74 6.72 42.94
C VAL A 268 -18.77 7.67 43.64
N ASP A 269 -17.60 7.92 43.05
CA ASP A 269 -16.47 8.67 43.62
C ASP A 269 -16.05 9.87 42.75
N ALA A 270 -17.03 10.52 42.13
CA ALA A 270 -16.85 11.69 41.25
C ALA A 270 -16.06 11.43 39.95
N GLY A 271 -15.96 10.19 39.50
CA GLY A 271 -15.30 9.77 38.27
C GLY A 271 -13.87 9.31 38.47
N SER A 272 -13.49 9.00 39.72
CA SER A 272 -12.15 8.46 40.02
C SER A 272 -12.05 6.99 39.64
N THR A 273 -13.14 6.24 39.79
CA THR A 273 -13.28 4.86 39.34
C THR A 273 -14.64 4.65 38.67
N TRP A 274 -14.63 3.84 37.61
CA TRP A 274 -15.81 3.53 36.80
C TRP A 274 -16.08 2.03 36.80
N ALA A 275 -17.36 1.66 36.79
CA ALA A 275 -17.82 0.29 36.65
C ALA A 275 -18.88 0.24 35.54
N THR A 276 -18.77 -0.74 34.64
CA THR A 276 -19.78 -0.96 33.61
C THR A 276 -21.12 -1.35 34.23
N VAL A 277 -22.19 -0.65 33.88
CA VAL A 277 -23.57 -0.94 34.26
C VAL A 277 -23.96 -2.27 33.62
N ALA A 278 -24.56 -3.17 34.40
CA ALA A 278 -24.93 -4.48 33.89
C ALA A 278 -26.03 -4.33 32.83
N SER A 279 -25.96 -5.09 31.73
CA SER A 279 -26.99 -5.00 30.67
C SER A 279 -28.41 -5.36 31.15
N GLY A 280 -28.54 -6.06 32.28
CA GLY A 280 -29.83 -6.36 32.92
C GLY A 280 -30.41 -5.18 33.72
N ASP A 281 -29.59 -4.19 34.03
CA ASP A 281 -29.93 -2.99 34.78
C ASP A 281 -30.34 -1.83 33.83
N ILE A 282 -30.33 -2.08 32.51
CA ILE A 282 -30.76 -1.15 31.45
C ILE A 282 -31.93 -1.77 30.70
N SER A 283 -33.06 -1.06 30.65
CA SER A 283 -34.28 -1.46 29.93
C SER A 283 -34.76 -0.33 29.01
N GLY A 284 -34.34 -0.37 27.74
CA GLY A 284 -34.63 0.71 26.80
C GLY A 284 -33.83 1.95 27.18
N THR A 285 -34.52 2.98 27.68
CA THR A 285 -33.90 4.20 28.22
C THR A 285 -33.78 4.19 29.74
N ASP A 286 -34.44 3.25 30.42
CA ASP A 286 -34.49 3.25 31.89
C ASP A 286 -33.26 2.51 32.45
N VAL A 287 -32.61 3.08 33.45
CA VAL A 287 -31.45 2.50 34.14
C VAL A 287 -31.76 2.35 35.62
N THR A 288 -31.55 1.17 36.18
CA THR A 288 -31.63 0.88 37.62
C THR A 288 -30.42 0.07 38.04
N GLU A 289 -29.33 0.76 38.39
CA GLU A 289 -28.04 0.13 38.71
C GLU A 289 -27.82 0.04 40.23
N GLY A 290 -27.35 -1.12 40.70
CA GLY A 290 -27.02 -1.32 42.11
C GLY A 290 -25.67 -0.72 42.49
N VAL A 291 -25.65 0.24 43.41
CA VAL A 291 -24.41 0.90 43.87
C VAL A 291 -24.16 0.71 45.37
N THR A 292 -22.88 0.79 45.77
CA THR A 292 -22.47 0.86 47.18
C THR A 292 -21.77 2.20 47.46
N LEU A 293 -22.38 3.02 48.32
CA LEU A 293 -21.90 4.34 48.68
C LEU A 293 -20.86 4.29 49.81
N GLY A 294 -19.87 5.16 49.73
CA GLY A 294 -18.88 5.35 50.80
C GLY A 294 -19.43 6.10 52.00
N ALA A 295 -18.72 6.05 53.14
CA ALA A 295 -19.07 6.86 54.30
C ALA A 295 -18.83 8.35 54.01
N GLY A 296 -19.80 9.20 54.35
CA GLY A 296 -19.72 10.65 54.09
C GLY A 296 -20.44 11.02 52.80
N THR A 297 -19.84 11.89 51.99
CA THR A 297 -20.41 12.34 50.71
C THR A 297 -19.89 11.49 49.57
N SER A 298 -20.80 10.87 48.81
CA SER A 298 -20.51 10.21 47.54
C SER A 298 -20.98 11.10 46.38
N SER A 299 -20.39 10.94 45.20
CA SER A 299 -20.76 11.70 43.99
C SER A 299 -20.99 10.72 42.85
N VAL A 300 -22.26 10.53 42.50
CA VAL A 300 -22.65 9.62 41.42
C VAL A 300 -22.48 10.31 40.07
N LYS A 301 -21.89 9.60 39.11
CA LYS A 301 -21.78 9.98 37.69
C LYS A 301 -22.08 8.76 36.82
N PHE A 302 -22.57 9.04 35.63
CA PHE A 302 -22.68 8.12 34.52
C PHE A 302 -21.87 8.67 33.35
#